data_AF-A0A6V7E9G4-F1
#
_entry.id   AF-A0A6V7E9G4-F1
#
_cell.length_a   1.000
_cell.length_b   1.000
_cell.length_c   1.000
_cell.angle_alpha   90.00
_cell.angle_beta   90.00
_cell.angle_gamma   90.00
#
_symmetry.space_group_name_H-M   'P 1'
#
loop_
_entity.id
_entity.type
_entity.pdbx_description
1 polymer ?
#
loop_
_entity_poly.entity_id
_entity_poly.type
_entity_poly.pdbx_seq_one_letter_code
_entity_poly.pdbx_strand_id
1 'polypeptide(L)'
;MMGEATTEQERNRIKSKGLIGIEQQPNMFALAASNMILRGDGKANLYQGSCFDDAIAKAVKKHKADVGLLNPPFAQGTADLHELRFIQQMLYALEEGGTGVAIVPMGCAIAPNLLRQELMAEHTLEAVMSMPTELFYPVGAVCCIMVWTAHKPHAQSKRDTWFGYWKQDGFIKTKHKGRIDPEGEWHLLRDHWIDMYRNRRVRPGESVLKAVRYDDKQQDEWCAEAYMETDYLTLTEMDFQHVVRKYLMFQLVNEAEEKARVVAGEDAEDENE
;
A
#
# COMPACT_ATOMS: atom_id res chain seq x y z
N MET A 1 22.28 -3.09 -4.51
CA MET A 1 22.47 -4.57 -4.48
C MET A 1 23.48 -5.08 -5.52
N MET A 2 23.18 -5.22 -6.83
CA MET A 2 24.19 -5.69 -7.82
C MET A 2 25.24 -4.63 -8.20
N GLY A 3 24.86 -3.34 -8.26
CA GLY A 3 25.78 -2.23 -8.56
C GLY A 3 26.73 -1.86 -7.41
N GLU A 4 26.44 -2.32 -6.20
CA GLU A 4 27.26 -2.11 -4.99
C GLU A 4 28.13 -3.34 -4.67
N ALA A 5 27.85 -4.49 -5.30
CA ALA A 5 28.62 -5.70 -5.10
C ALA A 5 30.03 -5.54 -5.69
N THR A 6 31.02 -5.56 -4.82
CA THR A 6 32.42 -5.28 -5.15
C THR A 6 33.19 -6.52 -5.59
N THR A 7 32.69 -7.73 -5.26
CA THR A 7 33.33 -9.00 -5.60
C THR A 7 32.43 -9.90 -6.46
N GLU A 8 33.06 -10.76 -7.25
CA GLU A 8 32.34 -11.76 -8.05
C GLU A 8 31.62 -12.79 -7.17
N GLN A 9 32.19 -13.14 -6.01
CA GLN A 9 31.54 -14.00 -5.02
C GLN A 9 30.26 -13.38 -4.46
N GLU A 10 30.27 -12.08 -4.15
CA GLU A 10 29.10 -11.37 -3.66
C GLU A 10 28.01 -11.27 -4.74
N ARG A 11 28.40 -10.97 -5.99
CA ARG A 11 27.49 -11.02 -7.14
C ARG A 11 26.87 -12.40 -7.31
N ASN A 12 27.67 -13.46 -7.25
CA ASN A 12 27.18 -14.83 -7.36
C ASN A 12 26.26 -15.20 -6.19
N ARG A 13 26.54 -14.73 -4.97
CA ARG A 13 25.66 -14.92 -3.80
C ARG A 13 24.31 -14.21 -4.01
N ILE A 14 24.31 -12.96 -4.46
CA ILE A 14 23.08 -12.19 -4.71
C ILE A 14 22.23 -12.91 -5.76
N LYS A 15 22.82 -13.30 -6.89
CA LYS A 15 22.12 -14.00 -7.97
C LYS A 15 21.55 -15.35 -7.56
N SER A 16 22.29 -16.09 -6.73
CA SER A 16 21.90 -17.46 -6.35
C SER A 16 20.99 -17.54 -5.12
N LYS A 17 20.98 -16.53 -4.25
CA LYS A 17 20.29 -16.57 -2.95
C LYS A 17 19.49 -15.31 -2.60
N GLY A 18 19.74 -14.18 -3.26
CA GLY A 18 19.23 -12.89 -2.84
C GLY A 18 17.78 -12.64 -3.24
N LEU A 19 17.28 -13.31 -4.28
CA LEU A 19 15.93 -13.11 -4.80
C LEU A 19 15.19 -14.44 -4.94
N ILE A 20 13.99 -14.46 -4.35
CA ILE A 20 13.06 -15.58 -4.33
C ILE A 20 11.71 -15.00 -4.74
N GLY A 21 10.97 -15.71 -5.59
CA GLY A 21 9.64 -15.27 -5.97
C GLY A 21 8.71 -16.45 -6.19
N ILE A 22 7.42 -16.23 -5.97
CA ILE A 22 6.36 -17.18 -6.24
C ILE A 22 5.38 -16.48 -7.17
N GLU A 23 5.02 -17.12 -8.28
CA GLU A 23 4.00 -16.63 -9.19
C GLU A 23 3.15 -17.80 -9.68
N GLN A 24 1.84 -17.69 -9.53
CA GLN A 24 0.91 -18.76 -9.87
C GLN A 24 0.64 -18.81 -11.37
N GLN A 25 0.50 -17.66 -12.02
CA GLN A 25 0.12 -17.57 -13.42
C GLN A 25 1.33 -17.90 -14.32
N PRO A 26 1.26 -18.95 -15.17
CA PRO A 26 2.41 -19.38 -15.98
C PRO A 26 2.99 -18.27 -16.86
N ASN A 27 2.11 -17.43 -17.45
CA ASN A 27 2.51 -16.33 -18.31
C ASN A 27 3.26 -15.23 -17.54
N MET A 28 2.74 -14.85 -16.37
CA MET A 28 3.39 -13.86 -15.50
C MET A 28 4.70 -14.39 -14.95
N PHE A 29 4.76 -15.67 -14.60
CA PHE A 29 5.99 -16.34 -14.18
C PHE A 29 7.06 -16.28 -15.28
N ALA A 30 6.70 -16.59 -16.53
CA ALA A 30 7.64 -16.52 -17.65
C ALA A 30 8.15 -15.10 -17.91
N LEU A 31 7.28 -14.09 -17.79
CA LEU A 31 7.66 -12.68 -17.89
C LEU A 31 8.59 -12.25 -16.74
N ALA A 32 8.28 -12.64 -15.51
CA ALA A 32 9.12 -12.39 -14.35
C ALA A 32 10.51 -13.03 -14.53
N ALA A 33 10.57 -14.31 -14.88
CA ALA A 33 11.82 -15.01 -15.16
C ALA A 33 12.63 -14.32 -16.27
N SER A 34 11.97 -13.90 -17.36
CA SER A 34 12.60 -13.18 -18.47
C SER A 34 13.17 -11.83 -18.02
N ASN A 35 12.42 -11.07 -17.22
CA ASN A 35 12.87 -9.79 -16.66
C ASN A 35 14.12 -9.95 -15.78
N MET A 36 14.16 -11.01 -14.98
CA MET A 36 15.32 -11.32 -14.12
C MET A 36 16.56 -11.68 -14.95
N ILE A 37 16.37 -12.49 -16.00
CA ILE A 37 17.44 -12.84 -16.94
C ILE A 37 17.99 -11.60 -17.63
N LEU A 38 17.11 -10.74 -18.17
CA LEU A 38 17.51 -9.52 -18.89
C LEU A 38 18.24 -8.52 -17.99
N ARG A 39 17.94 -8.48 -16.69
CA ARG A 39 18.65 -7.64 -15.70
C ARG A 39 19.94 -8.26 -15.18
N GLY A 40 20.34 -9.41 -15.72
CA GLY A 40 21.60 -10.08 -15.40
C GLY A 40 21.59 -10.80 -14.04
N ASP A 41 20.43 -10.98 -13.42
CA ASP A 41 20.27 -11.72 -12.17
C ASP A 41 20.37 -13.24 -12.40
N GLY A 42 19.88 -13.72 -13.56
CA GLY A 42 19.97 -15.11 -13.98
C GLY A 42 18.78 -15.96 -13.52
N LYS A 43 19.03 -17.25 -13.22
CA LYS A 43 18.01 -18.23 -12.80
C LYS A 43 17.69 -18.03 -11.31
N ALA A 44 16.99 -16.94 -11.00
CA ALA A 44 16.51 -16.62 -9.67
C ALA A 44 15.67 -17.78 -9.08
N ASN A 45 15.54 -17.84 -7.76
CA ASN A 45 14.77 -18.86 -7.04
C ASN A 45 13.26 -18.64 -7.22
N LEU A 46 12.77 -18.79 -8.45
CA LEU A 46 11.40 -18.54 -8.85
C LEU A 46 10.59 -19.85 -8.85
N TYR A 47 9.46 -19.83 -8.17
CA TYR A 47 8.55 -20.96 -8.02
C TYR A 47 7.25 -20.67 -8.77
N GLN A 48 6.88 -21.53 -9.71
CA GLN A 48 5.60 -21.41 -10.41
C GLN A 48 4.53 -22.18 -9.64
N GLY A 49 3.53 -21.47 -9.11
CA GLY A 49 2.39 -22.07 -8.41
C GLY A 49 1.81 -21.16 -7.33
N SER A 50 0.83 -21.67 -6.60
CA SER A 50 0.21 -20.94 -5.49
C SER A 50 1.19 -20.77 -4.34
N CYS A 51 1.24 -19.58 -3.73
CA CYS A 51 1.99 -19.39 -2.49
C CYS A 51 1.42 -20.19 -1.31
N PHE A 52 0.17 -20.65 -1.40
CA PHE A 52 -0.49 -21.52 -0.43
C PHE A 52 -0.23 -23.02 -0.68
N ASP A 53 0.52 -23.37 -1.73
CA ASP A 53 0.96 -24.75 -1.91
C ASP A 53 2.03 -25.11 -0.86
N ASP A 54 1.78 -26.17 -0.10
CA ASP A 54 2.66 -26.62 0.99
C ASP A 54 4.09 -26.94 0.53
N ALA A 55 4.26 -27.52 -0.66
CA ALA A 55 5.58 -27.88 -1.17
C ALA A 55 6.37 -26.63 -1.56
N ILE A 56 5.70 -25.65 -2.20
CA ILE A 56 6.27 -24.34 -2.51
C ILE A 56 6.62 -23.59 -1.22
N ALA A 57 5.69 -23.50 -0.26
CA ALA A 57 5.91 -22.83 1.02
C ALA A 57 7.12 -23.40 1.78
N LYS A 58 7.22 -24.73 1.86
CA LYS A 58 8.36 -25.42 2.48
C LYS A 58 9.66 -25.21 1.70
N ALA A 59 9.61 -25.12 0.36
CA ALA A 59 10.78 -24.83 -0.45
C ALA A 59 11.27 -23.40 -0.25
N VAL A 60 10.36 -22.42 -0.21
CA VAL A 60 10.68 -21.01 0.03
C VAL A 60 11.28 -20.80 1.42
N LYS A 61 10.70 -21.42 2.46
CA LYS A 61 11.21 -21.31 3.84
C LYS A 61 12.66 -21.78 4.01
N LYS A 62 13.14 -22.73 3.18
CA LYS A 62 14.54 -23.19 3.20
C LYS A 62 15.54 -22.13 2.79
N HIS A 63 15.10 -21.10 2.06
CA HIS A 63 15.98 -20.00 1.66
C HIS A 63 16.28 -19.03 2.78
N LYS A 64 15.55 -19.09 3.89
CA LYS A 64 15.81 -18.27 5.08
C LYS A 64 15.78 -16.77 4.76
N ALA A 65 14.73 -16.35 4.05
CA ALA A 65 14.54 -14.95 3.70
C ALA A 65 14.28 -14.10 4.95
N ASP A 66 14.92 -12.95 5.02
CA ASP A 66 14.80 -11.96 6.10
C ASP A 66 13.91 -10.78 5.71
N VAL A 67 13.62 -10.60 4.43
CA VAL A 67 12.72 -9.55 3.91
C VAL A 67 11.70 -10.14 2.93
N GLY A 68 10.42 -9.81 3.15
CA GLY A 68 9.32 -10.13 2.25
C GLY A 68 8.67 -8.87 1.72
N LEU A 69 8.42 -8.82 0.41
CA LEU A 69 7.69 -7.74 -0.24
C LEU A 69 6.48 -8.33 -0.96
N LEU A 70 5.30 -7.76 -0.77
CA LEU A 70 4.06 -8.32 -1.28
C LEU A 70 3.14 -7.23 -1.84
N ASN A 71 2.61 -7.49 -3.03
CA ASN A 71 1.46 -6.81 -3.61
C ASN A 71 0.47 -7.90 -4.03
N PRO A 72 -0.38 -8.40 -3.11
CA PRO A 72 -1.26 -9.51 -3.38
C PRO A 72 -2.35 -9.09 -4.37
N PRO A 73 -2.99 -10.03 -5.08
CA PRO A 73 -4.15 -9.71 -5.89
C PRO A 73 -5.24 -9.08 -5.00
N PHE A 74 -5.81 -7.96 -5.42
CA PHE A 74 -6.92 -7.34 -4.68
C PHE A 74 -8.19 -8.09 -5.01
N ALA A 75 -8.70 -8.85 -4.04
CA ALA A 75 -9.83 -9.73 -4.25
C ALA A 75 -11.14 -8.92 -4.30
N GLN A 76 -12.00 -9.25 -5.27
CA GLN A 76 -13.43 -8.91 -5.24
C GLN A 76 -14.27 -10.11 -4.74
N GLY A 77 -13.71 -11.06 -3.97
CA GLY A 77 -14.47 -12.21 -3.46
C GLY A 77 -13.70 -13.33 -2.73
N THR A 78 -14.48 -14.14 -2.00
CA THR A 78 -14.21 -15.31 -1.12
C THR A 78 -13.15 -15.16 -0.03
N ALA A 79 -13.49 -15.57 1.21
CA ALA A 79 -12.66 -15.43 2.41
C ALA A 79 -11.25 -16.08 2.31
N ASP A 80 -11.10 -17.14 1.52
CA ASP A 80 -9.85 -17.90 1.42
C ASP A 80 -8.75 -17.20 0.60
N LEU A 81 -9.11 -16.18 -0.19
CA LEU A 81 -8.17 -15.39 -1.00
C LEU A 81 -8.04 -13.94 -0.51
N HIS A 82 -8.38 -13.69 0.75
CA HIS A 82 -8.23 -12.38 1.36
C HIS A 82 -6.76 -11.96 1.46
N GLU A 83 -6.44 -10.69 1.24
CA GLU A 83 -5.06 -10.17 1.15
C GLU A 83 -4.26 -10.43 2.44
N LEU A 84 -4.92 -10.35 3.59
CA LEU A 84 -4.37 -10.73 4.90
C LEU A 84 -3.84 -12.19 4.96
N ARG A 85 -4.44 -13.14 4.23
CA ARG A 85 -3.91 -14.53 4.14
C ARG A 85 -2.57 -14.55 3.41
N PHE A 86 -2.40 -13.74 2.37
CA PHE A 86 -1.11 -13.62 1.68
C PHE A 86 -0.04 -12.98 2.56
N ILE A 87 -0.40 -12.00 3.40
CA ILE A 87 0.51 -11.43 4.41
C ILE A 87 0.95 -12.53 5.39
N GLN A 88 0.00 -13.31 5.93
CA GLN A 88 0.29 -14.42 6.85
C GLN A 88 1.23 -15.44 6.20
N GLN A 89 0.98 -15.80 4.94
CA GLN A 89 1.82 -16.74 4.20
C GLN A 89 3.23 -16.20 3.94
N MET A 90 3.36 -14.90 3.60
CA MET A 90 4.66 -14.24 3.46
C MET A 90 5.42 -14.30 4.79
N LEU A 91 4.80 -13.90 5.90
CA LEU A 91 5.43 -13.87 7.22
C LEU A 91 5.83 -15.27 7.71
N TYR A 92 5.00 -16.29 7.43
CA TYR A 92 5.33 -17.69 7.72
C TYR A 92 6.63 -18.15 7.04
N ALA A 93 6.88 -17.68 5.82
CA ALA A 93 8.01 -18.06 5.00
C ALA A 93 9.32 -17.34 5.38
N LEU A 94 9.24 -16.20 6.06
CA LEU A 94 10.40 -15.46 6.56
C LEU A 94 11.05 -16.15 7.77
N GLU A 95 12.32 -15.86 8.03
CA GLU A 95 12.96 -16.18 9.29
C GLU A 95 12.39 -15.34 10.45
N GLU A 96 12.60 -15.81 11.68
CA GLU A 96 12.22 -15.10 12.89
C GLU A 96 12.85 -13.70 12.95
N GLY A 97 12.03 -12.68 13.19
CA GLY A 97 12.48 -11.29 13.17
C GLY A 97 12.62 -10.68 11.77
N GLY A 98 12.31 -11.43 10.69
CA GLY A 98 12.29 -10.90 9.33
C GLY A 98 11.24 -9.80 9.13
N THR A 99 11.46 -8.92 8.17
CA THR A 99 10.58 -7.79 7.86
C THR A 99 9.67 -8.11 6.68
N GLY A 100 8.37 -8.11 6.89
CA GLY A 100 7.36 -8.19 5.83
C GLY A 100 6.79 -6.82 5.49
N VAL A 101 6.72 -6.47 4.21
CA VAL A 101 6.07 -5.24 3.74
C VAL A 101 5.03 -5.60 2.69
N ALA A 102 3.78 -5.25 2.95
CA ALA A 102 2.67 -5.54 2.04
C ALA A 102 1.88 -4.28 1.72
N ILE A 103 1.62 -4.02 0.43
CA ILE A 103 0.62 -3.05 0.00
C ILE A 103 -0.71 -3.74 -0.22
N VAL A 104 -1.76 -3.30 0.49
CA VAL A 104 -3.07 -3.94 0.49
C VAL A 104 -4.19 -2.90 0.51
N PRO A 105 -5.43 -3.25 0.14
CA PRO A 105 -6.57 -2.35 0.29
C PRO A 105 -6.74 -1.89 1.73
N MET A 106 -7.16 -0.64 1.93
CA MET A 106 -7.38 -0.05 3.25
C MET A 106 -8.39 -0.86 4.10
N GLY A 107 -9.31 -1.58 3.45
CA GLY A 107 -10.23 -2.51 4.11
C GLY A 107 -9.51 -3.54 5.01
N CYS A 108 -8.30 -3.97 4.66
CA CYS A 108 -7.50 -4.88 5.49
C CYS A 108 -7.09 -4.27 6.83
N ALA A 109 -6.96 -2.94 6.90
CA ALA A 109 -6.54 -2.21 8.08
C ALA A 109 -7.71 -1.80 8.99
N ILE A 110 -8.88 -1.51 8.40
CA ILE A 110 -10.01 -0.92 9.14
C ILE A 110 -11.11 -1.94 9.42
N ALA A 111 -11.37 -2.89 8.52
CA ALA A 111 -12.50 -3.80 8.67
C ALA A 111 -12.20 -4.88 9.74
N PRO A 112 -13.22 -5.25 10.55
CA PRO A 112 -13.22 -6.47 11.34
C PRO A 112 -12.87 -7.70 10.50
N ASN A 113 -11.82 -8.42 10.89
CA ASN A 113 -11.46 -9.70 10.27
C ASN A 113 -10.68 -10.58 11.27
N LEU A 114 -11.05 -11.85 11.40
CA LEU A 114 -10.39 -12.81 12.30
C LEU A 114 -8.88 -12.98 12.00
N LEU A 115 -8.49 -12.81 10.73
CA LEU A 115 -7.10 -12.89 10.30
C LEU A 115 -6.20 -11.85 10.95
N ARG A 116 -6.77 -10.71 11.35
CA ARG A 116 -6.02 -9.66 12.05
C ARG A 116 -5.58 -10.13 13.44
N GLN A 117 -6.43 -10.89 14.12
CA GLN A 117 -6.12 -11.52 15.40
C GLN A 117 -5.04 -12.59 15.25
N GLU A 118 -5.18 -13.47 14.25
CA GLU A 118 -4.17 -14.50 13.93
C GLU A 118 -2.80 -13.86 13.65
N LEU A 119 -2.75 -12.84 12.80
CA LEU A 119 -1.54 -12.09 12.49
C LEU A 119 -0.91 -11.48 13.74
N MET A 120 -1.69 -10.87 14.63
CA MET A 120 -1.19 -10.26 15.88
C MET A 120 -0.72 -11.30 16.90
N ALA A 121 -1.30 -12.50 16.89
CA ALA A 121 -0.92 -13.59 17.76
C ALA A 121 0.47 -14.15 17.42
N GLU A 122 0.88 -14.11 16.15
CA GLU A 122 2.14 -14.70 15.67
C GLU A 122 3.18 -13.64 15.26
N HIS A 123 2.75 -12.42 14.92
CA HIS A 123 3.58 -11.40 14.30
C HIS A 123 3.32 -10.01 14.91
N THR A 124 4.25 -9.08 14.67
CA THR A 124 4.17 -7.71 15.20
C THR A 124 3.93 -6.75 14.04
N LEU A 125 2.83 -5.99 14.10
CA LEU A 125 2.63 -4.85 13.21
C LEU A 125 3.50 -3.70 13.70
N GLU A 126 4.49 -3.29 12.90
CA GLU A 126 5.41 -2.20 13.24
C GLU A 126 4.85 -0.86 12.77
N ALA A 127 4.26 -0.85 11.57
CA ALA A 127 3.68 0.35 11.00
C ALA A 127 2.59 0.11 9.96
N VAL A 128 1.71 1.11 9.78
CA VAL A 128 0.82 1.21 8.62
C VAL A 128 0.86 2.61 8.03
N MET A 129 1.04 2.71 6.73
CA MET A 129 1.04 3.98 5.99
C MET A 129 -0.15 4.05 5.05
N SER A 130 -1.02 5.04 5.26
CA SER A 130 -2.16 5.34 4.40
C SER A 130 -1.67 5.96 3.10
N MET A 131 -1.91 5.30 1.96
CA MET A 131 -1.37 5.71 0.65
C MET A 131 -2.33 6.63 -0.12
N PRO A 132 -1.86 7.34 -1.16
CA PRO A 132 -2.70 8.20 -1.99
C PRO A 132 -3.86 7.43 -2.64
N THR A 133 -5.04 8.05 -2.70
CA THR A 133 -6.28 7.41 -3.20
C THR A 133 -6.20 6.99 -4.67
N GLU A 134 -5.46 7.73 -5.49
CA GLU A 134 -5.33 7.46 -6.92
C GLU A 134 -4.03 6.71 -7.28
N LEU A 135 -3.36 6.09 -6.31
CA LEU A 135 -2.08 5.40 -6.53
C LEU A 135 -2.15 4.33 -7.63
N PHE A 136 -3.25 3.57 -7.69
CA PHE A 136 -3.49 2.50 -8.67
C PHE A 136 -4.51 2.88 -9.77
N TYR A 137 -4.68 4.16 -10.08
CA TYR A 137 -5.59 4.60 -11.14
C TYR A 137 -5.39 3.80 -12.45
N PRO A 138 -6.46 3.31 -13.11
CA PRO A 138 -7.88 3.58 -12.87
C PRO A 138 -8.57 2.67 -11.86
N VAL A 139 -7.86 1.70 -11.28
CA VAL A 139 -8.37 0.81 -10.25
C VAL A 139 -8.49 1.66 -8.97
N GLY A 140 -9.69 2.14 -8.64
CA GLY A 140 -9.96 3.07 -7.52
C GLY A 140 -9.75 2.48 -6.12
N ALA A 141 -8.71 1.67 -5.93
CA ALA A 141 -8.36 1.02 -4.69
C ALA A 141 -7.58 1.96 -3.78
N VAL A 142 -8.20 2.37 -2.67
CA VAL A 142 -7.52 3.04 -1.57
C VAL A 142 -6.67 2.01 -0.84
N CYS A 143 -5.36 2.23 -0.79
CA CYS A 143 -4.42 1.27 -0.24
C CYS A 143 -3.72 1.79 1.01
N CYS A 144 -3.13 0.85 1.76
CA CYS A 144 -2.16 1.11 2.80
C CYS A 144 -0.96 0.18 2.63
N ILE A 145 0.19 0.58 3.16
CA ILE A 145 1.35 -0.29 3.30
C ILE A 145 1.42 -0.73 4.75
N MET A 146 1.50 -2.03 5.01
CA MET A 146 1.72 -2.58 6.34
C MET A 146 3.15 -3.12 6.45
N VAL A 147 3.83 -2.77 7.55
CA VAL A 147 5.15 -3.28 7.89
C VAL A 147 5.06 -4.17 9.11
N TRP A 148 5.63 -5.36 9.01
CA TRP A 148 5.52 -6.43 9.99
C TRP A 148 6.89 -6.98 10.37
N THR A 149 7.02 -7.38 11.63
CA THR A 149 8.09 -8.26 12.10
C THR A 149 7.55 -9.68 12.25
N ALA A 150 8.14 -10.64 11.51
CA ALA A 150 7.72 -12.03 11.48
C ALA A 150 8.08 -12.80 12.76
N HIS A 151 7.22 -13.76 13.12
CA HIS A 151 7.35 -14.69 14.25
C HIS A 151 7.58 -14.05 15.63
N LYS A 152 7.15 -12.80 15.82
CA LYS A 152 7.14 -12.13 17.12
C LYS A 152 5.72 -11.67 17.43
N PRO A 153 5.01 -12.29 18.38
CA PRO A 153 3.66 -11.88 18.75
C PRO A 153 3.59 -10.39 19.12
N HIS A 154 2.60 -9.67 18.61
CA HIS A 154 2.48 -8.21 18.78
C HIS A 154 2.49 -7.80 20.26
N ALA A 155 1.80 -8.56 21.11
CA ALA A 155 1.74 -8.34 22.55
C ALA A 155 3.12 -8.38 23.25
N GLN A 156 4.13 -9.02 22.64
CA GLN A 156 5.49 -9.11 23.19
C GLN A 156 6.38 -7.93 22.78
N SER A 157 6.04 -7.20 21.71
CA SER A 157 6.84 -6.10 21.17
C SER A 157 7.04 -4.96 22.19
N LYS A 158 6.03 -4.70 23.04
CA LYS A 158 5.97 -3.55 23.98
C LYS A 158 6.18 -2.19 23.30
N ARG A 159 6.08 -2.13 21.97
CA ARG A 159 6.15 -0.91 21.18
C ARG A 159 4.79 -0.65 20.58
N ASP A 160 4.42 0.61 20.55
CA ASP A 160 3.25 1.09 19.81
C ASP A 160 3.43 0.79 18.32
N THR A 161 2.35 0.83 17.55
CA THR A 161 2.40 0.79 16.09
C THR A 161 2.54 2.23 15.57
N TRP A 162 3.39 2.44 14.56
CA TRP A 162 3.56 3.75 13.93
C TRP A 162 2.64 3.90 12.71
N PHE A 163 1.86 4.96 12.67
CA PHE A 163 0.94 5.22 11.57
C PHE A 163 1.38 6.46 10.80
N GLY A 164 1.51 6.33 9.48
CA GLY A 164 1.88 7.42 8.57
C GLY A 164 0.71 7.81 7.67
N TYR A 165 0.45 9.10 7.53
CA TYR A 165 -0.57 9.66 6.64
C TYR A 165 0.06 10.15 5.33
N TRP A 166 0.40 9.20 4.44
CA TRP A 166 1.12 9.46 3.19
C TRP A 166 0.17 9.70 2.00
N LYS A 167 -0.80 10.61 2.17
CA LYS A 167 -1.81 10.89 1.14
C LYS A 167 -1.34 11.79 0.01
N GLN A 168 -0.39 12.67 0.29
CA GLN A 168 0.08 13.69 -0.66
C GLN A 168 1.50 13.33 -1.09
N ASP A 169 1.64 12.56 -2.18
CA ASP A 169 2.95 12.14 -2.71
C ASP A 169 3.56 13.10 -3.75
N GLY A 170 2.90 14.23 -4.02
CA GLY A 170 3.32 15.22 -5.03
C GLY A 170 2.99 14.83 -6.47
N PHE A 171 2.50 13.61 -6.72
CA PHE A 171 2.16 13.19 -8.07
C PHE A 171 0.78 13.70 -8.49
N ILE A 172 0.70 14.29 -9.68
CA ILE A 172 -0.55 14.67 -10.32
C ILE A 172 -0.90 13.72 -11.45
N LYS A 173 -2.20 13.53 -11.68
CA LYS A 173 -2.70 12.71 -12.77
C LYS A 173 -2.87 13.53 -14.03
N THR A 174 -2.38 13.02 -15.15
CA THR A 174 -2.52 13.64 -16.46
C THR A 174 -3.16 12.69 -17.46
N LYS A 175 -4.01 13.24 -18.33
CA LYS A 175 -4.64 12.49 -19.41
C LYS A 175 -3.53 11.88 -20.28
N HIS A 176 -3.55 10.56 -20.46
CA HIS A 176 -2.60 9.76 -21.26
C HIS A 176 -1.20 9.49 -20.70
N LYS A 177 -0.71 10.16 -19.65
CA LYS A 177 0.62 9.84 -19.05
C LYS A 177 0.54 9.18 -17.67
N GLY A 178 -0.66 9.02 -17.11
CA GLY A 178 -0.84 8.49 -15.77
C GLY A 178 -0.41 9.50 -14.70
N ARG A 179 0.21 9.03 -13.63
CA ARG A 179 0.71 9.86 -12.53
C ARG A 179 2.10 10.38 -12.87
N ILE A 180 2.30 11.69 -12.80
CA ILE A 180 3.59 12.35 -13.02
C ILE A 180 3.96 13.19 -11.79
N ASP A 181 5.26 13.33 -11.54
CA ASP A 181 5.82 14.27 -10.57
C ASP A 181 6.21 15.54 -11.35
N PRO A 182 5.37 16.59 -11.35
CA PRO A 182 5.60 17.78 -12.19
C PRO A 182 6.75 18.63 -11.66
N GLU A 183 6.92 18.69 -10.33
CA GLU A 183 7.93 19.51 -9.66
C GLU A 183 9.27 18.77 -9.50
N GLY A 184 9.29 17.43 -9.68
CA GLY A 184 10.48 16.61 -9.50
C GLY A 184 10.89 16.42 -8.04
N GLU A 185 9.97 16.69 -7.11
CA GLU A 185 10.23 16.75 -5.67
C GLU A 185 9.99 15.42 -4.95
N TRP A 186 9.57 14.36 -5.65
CA TRP A 186 9.30 13.04 -5.05
C TRP A 186 10.45 12.54 -4.17
N HIS A 187 11.69 12.77 -4.59
CA HIS A 187 12.87 12.33 -3.85
C HIS A 187 12.95 12.97 -2.45
N LEU A 188 12.62 14.26 -2.32
CA LEU A 188 12.61 14.98 -1.03
C LEU A 188 11.52 14.41 -0.12
N LEU A 189 10.33 14.22 -0.67
CA LEU A 189 9.20 13.70 0.08
C LEU A 189 9.40 12.24 0.51
N ARG A 190 9.93 11.41 -0.39
CA ARG A 190 10.33 10.03 -0.09
C ARG A 190 11.31 10.02 1.08
N ASP A 191 12.37 10.83 1.02
CA ASP A 191 13.41 10.83 2.05
C ASP A 191 12.86 11.32 3.39
N HIS A 192 11.98 12.33 3.37
CA HIS A 192 11.23 12.78 4.55
C HIS A 192 10.36 11.67 5.14
N TRP A 193 9.55 10.98 4.33
CA TRP A 193 8.70 9.87 4.77
C TRP A 193 9.51 8.71 5.37
N ILE A 194 10.63 8.36 4.74
CA ILE A 194 11.52 7.31 5.24
C ILE A 194 12.18 7.73 6.54
N ASP A 195 12.62 8.99 6.70
CA ASP A 195 13.16 9.50 7.96
C ASP A 195 12.11 9.46 9.08
N MET A 196 10.90 9.95 8.80
CA MET A 196 9.77 9.95 9.73
C MET A 196 9.46 8.53 10.25
N TYR A 197 9.39 7.55 9.33
CA TYR A 197 9.14 6.15 9.69
C TYR A 197 10.30 5.54 10.46
N ARG A 198 11.54 5.62 9.94
CA ARG A 198 12.72 4.97 10.55
C ARG A 198 13.00 5.50 11.95
N ASN A 199 12.79 6.79 12.17
CA ASN A 199 12.96 7.43 13.48
C ASN A 199 11.67 7.46 14.31
N ARG A 200 10.57 6.91 13.80
CA ARG A 200 9.25 6.85 14.46
C ARG A 200 8.76 8.20 14.96
N ARG A 201 9.01 9.27 14.20
CA ARG A 201 8.61 10.63 14.56
C ARG A 201 7.10 10.77 14.53
N VAL A 202 6.55 11.53 15.46
CA VAL A 202 5.12 11.89 15.53
C VAL A 202 4.99 13.36 15.14
N ARG A 203 4.12 13.65 14.17
CA ARG A 203 3.84 15.01 13.72
C ARG A 203 2.35 15.14 13.37
N PRO A 204 1.62 16.11 13.97
CA PRO A 204 0.23 16.37 13.61
C PRO A 204 0.06 16.52 12.09
N GLY A 205 -0.99 15.92 11.54
CA GLY A 205 -1.24 15.90 10.09
C GLY A 205 -0.39 14.93 9.27
N GLU A 206 0.64 14.28 9.84
CA GLU A 206 1.54 13.39 9.09
C GLU A 206 1.73 12.00 9.72
N SER A 207 1.79 11.89 11.04
CA SER A 207 2.02 10.60 11.71
C SER A 207 1.59 10.58 13.18
N VAL A 208 1.31 9.38 13.68
CA VAL A 208 0.90 9.13 15.07
C VAL A 208 1.41 7.78 15.56
N LEU A 209 1.65 7.66 16.88
CA LEU A 209 1.92 6.39 17.54
C LEU A 209 0.69 5.96 18.32
N LYS A 210 0.32 4.69 18.19
CA LYS A 210 -0.79 4.10 18.94
C LYS A 210 -0.50 2.66 19.31
N ALA A 211 -0.63 2.35 20.59
CA ALA A 211 -0.74 0.97 21.07
C ALA A 211 -2.10 0.39 20.64
N VAL A 212 -2.14 -0.26 19.48
CA VAL A 212 -3.34 -0.92 18.96
C VAL A 212 -3.53 -2.28 19.61
N ARG A 213 -4.79 -2.65 19.84
CA ARG A 213 -5.18 -3.96 20.34
C ARG A 213 -6.16 -4.61 19.39
N TYR A 214 -6.00 -5.90 19.21
CA TYR A 214 -6.91 -6.71 18.41
C TYR A 214 -7.18 -8.03 19.12
N ASP A 215 -8.35 -8.14 19.72
CA ASP A 215 -8.88 -9.34 20.38
C ASP A 215 -10.40 -9.44 20.15
N ASP A 216 -11.04 -10.46 20.75
CA ASP A 216 -12.47 -10.73 20.59
C ASP A 216 -13.37 -9.56 21.04
N LYS A 217 -12.84 -8.61 21.83
CA LYS A 217 -13.58 -7.48 22.42
C LYS A 217 -13.18 -6.13 21.85
N GLN A 218 -11.96 -5.99 21.36
CA GLN A 218 -11.41 -4.73 20.85
C GLN A 218 -10.77 -4.94 19.48
N GLN A 219 -11.22 -4.16 18.49
CA GLN A 219 -10.75 -4.24 17.10
C GLN A 219 -10.35 -2.86 16.62
N ASP A 220 -9.21 -2.38 17.13
CA ASP A 220 -8.68 -1.06 16.79
C ASP A 220 -8.39 -0.95 15.28
N GLU A 221 -8.73 0.17 14.64
CA GLU A 221 -8.37 0.41 13.24
C GLU A 221 -6.85 0.58 13.07
N TRP A 222 -6.28 0.07 11.98
CA TRP A 222 -4.84 0.19 11.70
C TRP A 222 -4.55 1.31 10.70
N CYS A 223 -5.10 2.50 10.90
CA CYS A 223 -4.89 3.66 10.03
C CYS A 223 -4.54 4.92 10.83
N ALA A 224 -3.81 5.84 10.21
CA ALA A 224 -3.44 7.11 10.86
C ALA A 224 -4.68 7.98 11.14
N GLU A 225 -5.64 7.96 10.22
CA GLU A 225 -6.87 8.74 10.23
C GLU A 225 -7.72 8.53 11.50
N ALA A 226 -7.65 7.35 12.12
CA ALA A 226 -8.39 7.03 13.34
C ALA A 226 -7.82 7.70 14.61
N TYR A 227 -6.56 8.15 14.58
CA TYR A 227 -5.83 8.60 15.78
C TYR A 227 -5.13 9.94 15.63
N MET A 228 -5.03 10.45 14.40
CA MET A 228 -4.32 11.69 14.13
C MET A 228 -5.14 12.91 14.51
N GLU A 229 -4.55 13.81 15.28
CA GLU A 229 -5.11 15.13 15.52
C GLU A 229 -4.93 15.99 14.27
N THR A 230 -6.01 16.67 13.87
CA THR A 230 -5.95 17.64 12.77
C THR A 230 -5.33 18.92 13.29
N ASP A 231 -4.25 19.38 12.65
CA ASP A 231 -3.67 20.68 12.97
C ASP A 231 -4.54 21.79 12.36
N TYR A 232 -5.28 22.49 13.22
CA TYR A 232 -6.11 23.63 12.83
C TYR A 232 -5.36 24.96 12.87
N LEU A 233 -4.08 25.00 13.30
CA LEU A 233 -3.33 26.25 13.44
C LEU A 233 -3.04 26.92 12.10
N THR A 234 -3.02 26.15 11.01
CA THR A 234 -2.79 26.64 9.66
C THR A 234 -4.08 27.02 8.93
N LEU A 235 -5.26 26.79 9.53
CA LEU A 235 -6.54 27.08 8.90
C LEU A 235 -6.83 28.59 9.00
N THR A 236 -6.93 29.26 7.85
CA THR A 236 -7.18 30.70 7.78
C THR A 236 -8.58 31.02 7.29
N GLU A 237 -9.01 32.27 7.48
CA GLU A 237 -10.25 32.77 6.87
C GLU A 237 -10.21 32.67 5.34
N MET A 238 -9.02 32.82 4.73
CA MET A 238 -8.84 32.67 3.29
C MET A 238 -9.15 31.25 2.80
N ASP A 239 -8.75 30.23 3.56
CA ASP A 239 -9.04 28.83 3.22
C ASP A 239 -10.55 28.58 3.22
N PHE A 240 -11.24 29.10 4.23
CA PHE A 240 -12.71 29.03 4.30
C PHE A 240 -13.37 29.76 3.12
N GLN A 241 -12.97 31.00 2.85
CA GLN A 241 -13.49 31.78 1.72
C GLN A 241 -13.22 31.07 0.38
N HIS A 242 -12.06 30.44 0.21
CA HIS A 242 -11.72 29.70 -1.00
C HIS A 242 -12.67 28.50 -1.20
N VAL A 243 -12.91 27.70 -0.16
CA VAL A 243 -13.83 26.55 -0.23
C VAL A 243 -15.26 27.00 -0.54
N VAL A 244 -15.76 28.04 0.11
CA VAL A 244 -17.11 28.58 -0.13
C VAL A 244 -17.24 29.10 -1.58
N ARG A 245 -16.25 29.85 -2.07
CA ARG A 245 -16.24 30.34 -3.47
C ARG A 245 -16.22 29.18 -4.46
N LYS A 246 -15.39 28.17 -4.22
CA LYS A 246 -15.30 26.99 -5.07
C LYS A 246 -16.64 26.25 -5.13
N TYR A 247 -17.33 26.11 -4.00
CA TYR A 247 -18.66 25.50 -3.95
C TYR A 247 -19.71 26.32 -4.70
N LEU A 248 -19.75 27.63 -4.49
CA LEU A 248 -20.68 28.53 -5.21
C LEU A 248 -20.45 28.49 -6.72
N MET A 249 -19.19 28.51 -7.17
CA MET A 249 -18.88 28.38 -8.60
C MET A 249 -19.35 27.03 -9.15
N PHE A 250 -19.15 25.93 -8.43
CA PHE A 250 -19.64 24.61 -8.84
C PHE A 250 -21.18 24.58 -8.98
N GLN A 251 -21.92 25.16 -8.03
CA GLN A 251 -23.38 25.27 -8.13
C GLN A 251 -23.81 26.09 -9.35
N LEU A 252 -23.20 27.27 -9.56
CA LEU A 252 -23.51 28.14 -10.69
C LEU A 252 -23.24 27.47 -12.04
N VAL A 253 -22.12 26.74 -12.17
CA VAL A 253 -21.79 26.00 -13.39
C VAL A 253 -22.83 24.91 -13.66
N ASN A 254 -23.20 24.13 -12.65
CA ASN A 254 -24.19 23.07 -12.82
C ASN A 254 -25.59 23.63 -13.14
N GLU A 255 -26.03 24.70 -12.48
CA GLU A 255 -27.31 25.36 -12.80
C GLU A 255 -27.34 25.91 -14.22
N ALA A 256 -26.21 26.48 -14.69
CA ALA A 256 -26.09 26.97 -16.06
C ALA A 256 -26.13 25.81 -17.07
N GLU A 257 -25.48 24.67 -16.78
CA GLU A 257 -25.54 23.47 -17.60
C GLU A 257 -26.96 22.85 -17.64
N GLU A 258 -27.67 22.82 -16.52
CA GLU A 258 -29.07 22.36 -16.46
C GLU A 258 -29.98 23.25 -17.30
N LYS A 259 -29.88 24.57 -17.15
CA LYS A 259 -30.67 25.52 -17.96
C LYS A 259 -30.37 25.39 -19.45
N ALA A 260 -29.10 25.24 -19.83
CA ALA A 260 -28.72 25.04 -21.22
C ALA A 260 -29.28 23.73 -21.80
N ARG A 261 -29.39 22.66 -21.00
CA ARG A 261 -30.01 21.40 -21.42
C ARG A 261 -31.52 21.49 -21.57
N VAL A 262 -32.20 22.23 -20.71
CA VAL A 262 -33.66 22.45 -20.82
C VAL A 262 -33.98 23.23 -22.09
N VAL A 263 -33.27 24.33 -22.34
CA VAL A 263 -33.45 25.14 -23.56
C VAL A 263 -33.18 24.31 -24.82
N ALA A 264 -32.09 23.53 -24.85
CA ALA A 264 -31.78 22.66 -25.98
C ALA A 264 -32.76 21.47 -26.16
N GLY A 265 -33.51 21.10 -25.13
CA GLY A 265 -34.56 20.09 -25.19
C GLY A 265 -35.89 20.65 -25.68
N GLU A 266 -36.24 21.88 -25.28
CA GLU A 266 -37.41 22.61 -25.76
C GLU A 266 -37.29 22.96 -27.26
N ASP A 267 -36.11 23.40 -27.71
CA ASP A 267 -35.84 23.69 -29.14
C ASP A 267 -35.96 22.42 -30.04
N ALA A 268 -35.80 21.22 -29.48
CA ALA A 268 -35.90 19.96 -30.22
C ALA A 268 -37.34 19.41 -30.30
N GLU A 269 -38.23 19.84 -29.41
CA GLU A 269 -39.66 19.52 -29.45
C GLU A 269 -40.41 20.44 -30.43
N ASP A 270 -40.00 21.71 -30.54
CA ASP A 270 -40.60 22.69 -31.47
C ASP A 270 -40.22 22.48 -32.96
N GLU A 271 -39.23 21.64 -33.27
CA GLU A 271 -38.88 21.29 -34.66
C GLU A 271 -39.68 20.08 -35.23
N ASN A 272 -40.57 19.46 -34.43
CA ASN A 272 -41.34 18.27 -34.83
C ASN A 272 -42.88 18.47 -34.93
N GLU A 273 -43.39 19.71 -34.88
CA GLU A 273 -44.77 20.08 -35.26
C GLU A 273 -44.84 20.77 -36.63
#